data_AF-G0MCI8-F1
#
_entry.id   AF-G0MCI8-F1
#
_cell.length_a   1.000
_cell.length_b   1.000
_cell.length_c   1.000
_cell.angle_alpha   90.00
_cell.angle_beta   90.00
_cell.angle_gamma   90.00
#
_symmetry.space_group_name_H-M   'P 1'
#
loop_
_entity.id
_entity.type
_entity.pdbx_description
1 polymer ?
#
loop_
_entity_poly.entity_id
_entity_poly.type
_entity_poly.pdbx_seq_one_letter_code
_entity_poly.pdbx_strand_id
1 'polypeptide(L)'
;MSKQPQVLWAQRESLLFITIEVDEAKIEKLEGEGNKLHFAGSSKTDKYETTLEFFDEIDPASVKHTGSSTRVVEITIHKKKAAWWPRLLETKGKVHWLKVDFGKWKDEDEDADEAEADAGGLGNGMGSGFDLNSYMSSLGGGAGGADFGGLEDDEDDDMPDLEDNEEEEPKEADTKA
;
A
#
# COMPACT_ATOMS: atom_id res chain seq x y z
N MET A 1 15.08 -27.65 -15.56
CA MET A 1 15.65 -26.53 -14.81
C MET A 1 14.50 -25.62 -14.42
N SER A 2 14.27 -25.42 -13.13
CA SER A 2 13.27 -24.45 -12.65
C SER A 2 13.88 -23.05 -12.68
N LYS A 3 13.11 -22.04 -13.09
CA LYS A 3 13.50 -20.63 -13.06
C LYS A 3 12.97 -19.98 -11.78
N GLN A 4 13.70 -18.97 -11.29
CA GLN A 4 13.24 -18.13 -10.19
C GLN A 4 12.29 -17.04 -10.74
N PRO A 5 11.01 -17.01 -10.37
CA PRO A 5 10.09 -15.97 -10.81
C PRO A 5 10.36 -14.64 -10.07
N GLN A 6 9.89 -13.53 -10.65
CA GLN A 6 9.80 -12.28 -9.89
C GLN A 6 8.64 -12.36 -8.90
N VAL A 7 8.86 -11.88 -7.69
CA VAL A 7 7.91 -11.91 -6.58
C VAL A 7 7.77 -10.49 -6.06
N LEU A 8 6.54 -10.02 -6.03
CA LEU A 8 6.10 -8.78 -5.41
C LEU A 8 5.49 -9.12 -4.06
N TRP A 9 5.70 -8.27 -3.05
CA TRP A 9 5.08 -8.46 -1.73
C TRP A 9 4.56 -7.16 -1.14
N ALA A 10 3.45 -7.27 -0.43
CA ALA A 10 2.90 -6.24 0.44
C ALA A 10 2.41 -6.90 1.73
N GLN A 11 2.17 -6.08 2.75
CA GLN A 11 1.66 -6.56 4.03
C GLN A 11 0.56 -5.64 4.56
N ARG A 12 -0.18 -6.20 5.50
CA ARG A 12 -1.08 -5.53 6.43
C ARG A 12 -0.69 -5.96 7.83
N GLU A 13 -1.37 -5.44 8.85
CA GLU A 13 -1.14 -5.88 10.23
C GLU A 13 -1.26 -7.41 10.40
N SER A 14 -2.30 -8.02 9.81
CA SER A 14 -2.60 -9.46 9.93
C SER A 14 -2.41 -10.27 8.64
N LEU A 15 -2.26 -9.62 7.49
CA LEU A 15 -2.19 -10.26 6.18
C LEU A 15 -0.85 -10.03 5.47
N LEU A 16 -0.50 -10.98 4.61
CA LEU A 16 0.59 -10.89 3.64
C LEU A 16 0.01 -11.12 2.25
N PHE A 17 0.40 -10.26 1.32
CA PHE A 17 0.09 -10.39 -0.08
C PHE A 17 1.39 -10.71 -0.82
N ILE A 18 1.40 -11.84 -1.53
CA ILE A 18 2.50 -12.29 -2.36
C ILE A 18 1.99 -12.39 -3.79
N THR A 19 2.62 -11.68 -4.72
CA THR A 19 2.25 -11.69 -6.14
C THR A 19 3.43 -12.23 -6.93
N ILE A 20 3.25 -13.39 -7.57
CA ILE A 20 4.28 -14.05 -8.38
C ILE A 20 4.02 -13.72 -9.84
N GLU A 21 4.98 -13.08 -10.51
CA GLU A 21 4.87 -12.68 -11.91
C GLU A 21 5.22 -13.84 -12.84
N VAL A 22 4.18 -14.59 -13.23
CA VAL A 22 4.29 -15.69 -14.19
C VAL A 22 3.08 -15.67 -15.11
N ASP A 23 3.34 -15.49 -16.41
CA ASP A 23 2.31 -15.54 -17.43
C ASP A 23 1.70 -16.94 -17.54
N GLU A 24 0.37 -16.98 -17.50
CA GLU A 24 -0.47 -18.18 -17.54
C GLU A 24 0.04 -19.29 -16.62
N ALA A 25 0.38 -18.92 -15.39
CA ALA A 25 0.89 -19.84 -14.39
C ALA A 25 -0.14 -20.91 -14.03
N LYS A 26 0.27 -22.18 -14.15
CA LYS A 26 -0.40 -23.32 -13.55
C LYS A 26 0.28 -23.66 -12.24
N ILE A 27 -0.44 -23.51 -11.14
CA ILE A 27 0.06 -23.87 -9.80
C ILE A 27 0.09 -25.39 -9.70
N GLU A 28 1.29 -25.96 -9.56
CA GLU A 28 1.48 -27.40 -9.39
C GLU A 28 1.58 -27.76 -7.89
N LYS A 29 2.25 -26.89 -7.12
CA LYS A 29 2.47 -27.06 -5.70
C LYS A 29 2.46 -25.71 -4.99
N LEU A 30 1.67 -25.59 -3.94
CA LEU A 30 1.64 -24.41 -3.07
C LEU A 30 1.45 -24.90 -1.64
N GLU A 31 2.53 -24.87 -0.86
CA GLU A 31 2.55 -25.37 0.51
C GLU A 31 3.19 -24.33 1.41
N GLY A 32 2.47 -23.95 2.48
CA GLY A 32 3.03 -23.19 3.59
C GLY A 32 3.33 -24.13 4.75
N GLU A 33 4.49 -24.00 5.39
CA GLU A 33 4.85 -24.75 6.59
C GLU A 33 5.64 -23.84 7.54
N GLY A 34 5.09 -23.59 8.74
CA GLY A 34 5.73 -22.74 9.75
C GLY A 34 5.98 -21.32 9.23
N ASN A 35 7.24 -20.97 8.98
CA ASN A 35 7.63 -19.69 8.38
C ASN A 35 8.03 -19.82 6.90
N LYS A 36 7.74 -20.93 6.23
CA LYS A 36 8.16 -21.15 4.82
C LYS A 36 6.96 -21.24 3.89
N LEU A 37 7.09 -20.66 2.71
CA LEU A 37 6.19 -20.89 1.59
C LEU A 37 6.97 -21.48 0.43
N HIS A 38 6.54 -22.64 -0.04
CA HIS A 38 7.05 -23.26 -1.24
C HIS A 38 6.00 -23.16 -2.35
N PHE A 39 6.40 -22.55 -3.46
CA PHE A 39 5.61 -22.46 -4.67
C PHE A 39 6.34 -23.15 -5.81
N ALA A 40 5.64 -24.04 -6.50
CA ALA A 40 6.05 -24.58 -7.78
C ALA A 40 4.90 -24.44 -8.78
N GLY A 41 5.22 -23.90 -9.94
CA GLY A 41 4.28 -23.71 -11.02
C GLY A 41 4.93 -23.85 -12.38
N SER A 42 4.13 -24.02 -13.41
CA SER A 42 4.58 -24.06 -14.79
C SER A 42 3.83 -23.03 -15.63
N SER A 43 4.56 -22.41 -16.56
CA SER A 43 3.98 -21.64 -17.66
C SER A 43 4.00 -22.50 -18.93
N LYS A 44 3.53 -21.94 -20.05
CA LYS A 44 3.49 -22.61 -21.37
C LYS A 44 4.82 -23.24 -21.78
N THR A 45 5.94 -22.60 -21.45
CA THR A 45 7.29 -23.00 -21.91
C THR A 45 8.28 -23.30 -20.79
N ASP A 46 8.06 -22.78 -19.59
CA ASP A 46 9.04 -22.78 -18.49
C ASP A 46 8.43 -23.26 -17.19
N LYS A 47 9.27 -23.81 -16.31
CA LYS A 47 8.90 -24.16 -14.93
C LYS A 47 9.47 -23.13 -13.97
N TYR A 48 8.69 -22.76 -12.97
CA TYR A 48 9.03 -21.79 -11.95
C TYR A 48 8.92 -22.41 -10.58
N GLU A 49 9.88 -22.09 -9.73
CA GLU A 49 9.94 -22.59 -8.36
C GLU A 49 10.50 -21.48 -7.48
N THR A 50 9.88 -21.24 -6.34
CA THR A 50 10.38 -20.29 -5.35
C THR A 50 10.09 -20.80 -3.95
N THR A 51 11.05 -20.57 -3.05
CA THR A 51 10.89 -20.86 -1.63
C THR A 51 11.17 -19.58 -0.86
N LEU A 52 10.18 -19.13 -0.10
CA LEU A 52 10.23 -17.92 0.72
C LEU A 52 10.31 -18.36 2.18
N GLU A 53 11.37 -17.95 2.88
CA GLU A 53 11.51 -18.12 4.33
C GLU A 53 11.18 -16.78 5.00
N PHE A 54 9.99 -16.69 5.57
CA PHE A 54 9.42 -15.49 6.17
C PHE A 54 10.10 -15.10 7.48
N PHE A 55 9.99 -13.81 7.80
CA PHE A 55 10.50 -13.22 9.03
C PHE A 55 9.92 -13.85 10.30
N ASP A 56 8.64 -14.22 10.28
CA ASP A 56 7.94 -14.87 11.39
C ASP A 56 6.96 -15.93 10.86
N GLU A 57 6.32 -16.69 11.76
CA GLU A 57 5.40 -17.76 11.42
C GLU A 57 4.14 -17.26 10.71
N ILE A 58 3.73 -18.00 9.69
CA ILE A 58 2.46 -17.82 8.98
C ILE A 58 1.46 -18.90 9.38
N ASP A 59 0.19 -18.71 9.07
CA ASP A 59 -0.82 -19.76 9.18
C ASP A 59 -0.89 -20.58 7.88
N PRO A 60 -0.41 -21.85 7.85
CA PRO A 60 -0.49 -22.71 6.68
C PRO A 60 -1.90 -22.90 6.11
N ALA A 61 -2.92 -22.90 6.98
CA ALA A 61 -4.31 -23.12 6.57
C ALA A 61 -4.92 -21.92 5.85
N SER A 62 -4.32 -20.73 6.04
CA SER A 62 -4.77 -19.49 5.43
C SER A 62 -4.21 -19.25 4.02
N VAL A 63 -3.20 -20.03 3.60
CA VAL A 63 -2.54 -19.89 2.30
C VAL A 63 -3.56 -20.15 1.20
N LYS A 64 -3.99 -19.09 0.54
CA LYS A 64 -4.94 -19.14 -0.56
C LYS A 64 -4.37 -18.37 -1.72
N HIS A 65 -4.48 -18.94 -2.93
CA HIS A 65 -4.22 -18.18 -4.14
C HIS A 65 -5.53 -17.59 -4.64
N THR A 66 -5.50 -16.33 -5.08
CA THR A 66 -6.62 -15.65 -5.72
C THR A 66 -6.31 -15.58 -7.21
N GLY A 67 -7.14 -16.27 -8.01
CA GLY A 67 -6.91 -16.44 -9.44
C GLY A 67 -7.87 -15.59 -10.26
N SER A 68 -7.46 -14.38 -10.66
CA SER A 68 -8.13 -13.63 -11.73
C SER A 68 -7.16 -12.75 -12.53
N SER A 69 -5.87 -13.10 -12.58
CA SER A 69 -4.95 -12.51 -13.54
C SER A 69 -4.27 -13.61 -14.36
N THR A 70 -4.28 -13.45 -15.68
CA THR A 70 -3.55 -14.35 -16.59
C THR A 70 -2.05 -14.10 -16.56
N ARG A 71 -1.58 -13.06 -15.86
CA ARG A 71 -0.17 -12.62 -15.86
C ARG A 71 0.54 -12.82 -14.54
N VAL A 72 -0.22 -12.93 -13.45
CA VAL A 72 0.34 -13.02 -12.09
C VAL A 72 -0.48 -14.00 -11.26
N VAL A 73 0.19 -14.64 -10.30
CA VAL A 73 -0.45 -15.44 -9.25
C VAL A 73 -0.44 -14.65 -7.96
N GLU A 74 -1.62 -14.28 -7.48
CA GLU A 74 -1.76 -13.59 -6.21
C GLU A 74 -2.03 -14.60 -5.10
N ILE A 75 -1.31 -14.49 -3.99
CA ILE A 75 -1.38 -15.38 -2.85
C ILE A 75 -1.58 -14.51 -1.63
N THR A 76 -2.62 -14.82 -0.85
CA THR A 76 -2.92 -14.17 0.41
C THR A 76 -2.65 -15.16 1.53
N ILE A 77 -1.93 -14.70 2.56
CA ILE A 77 -1.51 -15.50 3.70
C ILE A 77 -1.80 -14.71 4.97
N HIS A 78 -2.41 -15.34 5.97
CA HIS A 78 -2.55 -14.75 7.31
C HIS A 78 -1.28 -14.98 8.11
N LYS A 79 -0.82 -13.92 8.77
CA LYS A 79 0.25 -14.00 9.76
C LYS A 79 -0.27 -14.72 10.98
N LYS A 80 0.57 -15.55 11.62
CA LYS A 80 0.17 -16.21 12.87
C LYS A 80 0.02 -15.20 14.02
N LYS A 81 0.84 -14.16 14.01
CA LYS A 81 0.78 -13.03 14.92
C LYS A 81 0.59 -11.74 14.13
N ALA A 82 -0.48 -11.00 14.42
CA ALA A 82 -0.68 -9.66 13.87
C ALA A 82 0.47 -8.76 14.34
N ALA A 83 1.27 -8.30 13.38
CA ALA A 83 2.44 -7.47 13.60
C ALA A 83 2.94 -6.92 12.26
N TRP A 84 3.41 -5.68 12.26
CA TRP A 84 4.11 -5.12 11.11
C TRP A 84 5.53 -5.69 11.01
N TRP A 85 5.88 -6.27 9.86
CA TRP A 85 7.20 -6.87 9.67
C TRP A 85 8.15 -5.87 9.01
N PRO A 86 9.36 -5.66 9.53
CA PRO A 86 10.33 -4.74 8.91
C PRO A 86 10.87 -5.29 7.57
N ARG A 87 10.71 -6.58 7.31
CA ARG A 87 11.12 -7.27 6.08
C ARG A 87 10.28 -8.52 5.88
N LEU A 88 10.13 -8.96 4.64
CA LEU A 88 9.41 -10.20 4.34
C LEU A 88 10.18 -11.45 4.78
N LEU A 89 11.48 -11.51 4.45
CA LEU A 89 12.30 -12.70 4.63
C LEU A 89 13.08 -12.67 5.94
N GLU A 90 13.31 -13.83 6.54
CA GLU A 90 14.15 -13.97 7.74
C GLU A 90 15.59 -13.49 7.45
N THR A 91 16.12 -13.90 6.29
CA THR A 91 17.47 -13.61 5.84
C THR A 91 17.64 -12.13 5.48
N LYS A 92 18.72 -11.51 5.97
CA LYS A 92 19.05 -10.09 5.73
C LYS A 92 19.66 -9.80 4.34
N GLY A 93 19.57 -10.74 3.41
CA GLY A 93 20.17 -10.64 2.08
C GLY A 93 19.23 -9.97 1.08
N LYS A 94 19.76 -9.05 0.27
CA LYS A 94 18.99 -8.47 -0.84
C LYS A 94 18.80 -9.52 -1.93
N VAL A 95 17.56 -9.96 -2.11
CA VAL A 95 17.15 -10.87 -3.18
C VAL A 95 16.67 -10.06 -4.38
N HIS A 96 17.34 -10.21 -5.52
CA HIS A 96 17.05 -9.45 -6.75
C HIS A 96 15.67 -9.73 -7.36
N TRP A 97 15.10 -10.89 -7.04
CA TRP A 97 13.80 -11.33 -7.54
C TRP A 97 12.63 -10.90 -6.66
N LEU A 98 12.87 -10.39 -5.45
CA LEU A 98 11.83 -9.92 -4.53
C LEU A 98 11.73 -8.39 -4.56
N LYS A 99 10.53 -7.86 -4.77
CA LYS A 99 10.24 -6.41 -4.83
C LYS A 99 8.99 -6.08 -4.01
N VAL A 100 8.83 -4.82 -3.61
CA VAL A 100 7.60 -4.35 -2.95
C VAL A 100 6.49 -4.18 -3.99
N ASP A 101 5.28 -4.63 -3.69
CA ASP A 101 4.06 -4.39 -4.49
C ASP A 101 3.51 -3.00 -4.16
N PHE A 102 3.96 -1.96 -4.87
CA PHE A 102 3.47 -0.59 -4.69
C PHE A 102 1.98 -0.43 -5.01
N GLY A 103 1.35 -1.34 -5.76
CA GLY A 103 -0.08 -1.30 -6.04
C GLY A 103 -0.94 -1.74 -4.87
N LYS A 104 -0.40 -2.56 -3.97
CA LYS A 104 -1.08 -3.03 -2.74
C LYS A 104 -0.46 -2.48 -1.46
N TRP A 105 0.69 -1.82 -1.55
CA TRP A 105 1.36 -1.24 -0.40
C TRP A 105 0.45 -0.18 0.24
N LYS A 106 0.26 -0.32 1.55
CA LYS A 106 -0.28 0.69 2.45
C LYS A 106 0.72 0.80 3.60
N ASP A 107 0.79 1.96 4.23
CA ASP A 107 1.53 2.11 5.48
C ASP A 107 0.65 1.76 6.70
N GLU A 108 1.24 1.83 7.89
CA GLU A 108 0.60 1.46 9.16
C GLU A 108 -0.59 2.37 9.51
N ASP A 109 -0.55 3.63 9.08
CA ASP A 109 -1.56 4.64 9.41
C ASP A 109 -2.78 4.54 8.48
N GLU A 110 -2.59 4.24 7.19
CA GLU A 110 -3.68 4.06 6.21
C GLU A 110 -4.51 2.77 6.41
N ASP A 111 -3.98 1.78 7.13
CA ASP A 111 -4.72 0.55 7.46
C ASP A 111 -5.73 0.75 8.61
N ALA A 112 -5.51 1.73 9.50
CA ALA A 112 -6.40 1.99 10.63
C ALA A 112 -7.77 2.54 10.19
N ASP A 113 -7.81 3.30 9.09
CA ASP A 113 -9.04 3.94 8.60
C ASP A 113 -10.03 2.95 7.95
N GLU A 114 -9.60 1.74 7.59
CA GLU A 114 -10.49 0.73 6.98
C GLU A 114 -11.24 -0.11 8.04
N ALA A 115 -10.73 -0.17 9.28
CA ALA A 115 -11.38 -0.86 10.40
C ALA A 115 -12.53 -0.02 11.04
N GLU A 116 -12.49 1.30 10.89
CA GLU A 116 -13.53 2.22 11.39
C GLU A 116 -14.75 2.30 10.45
N ALA A 117 -14.64 1.80 9.21
CA ALA A 117 -15.74 1.84 8.25
C ALA A 117 -16.81 0.74 8.46
N ASP A 118 -16.52 -0.32 9.21
CA ASP A 118 -17.46 -1.46 9.42
C ASP A 118 -17.99 -1.57 10.87
N ALA A 119 -17.38 -0.86 11.84
CA ALA A 119 -17.65 -1.10 13.27
C ALA A 119 -18.11 0.10 14.12
N GLY A 120 -18.51 1.23 13.51
CA GLY A 120 -18.96 2.39 14.31
C GLY A 120 -19.59 3.54 13.54
N GLY A 121 -20.85 3.42 13.11
CA GLY A 121 -21.49 4.50 12.36
C GLY A 121 -23.01 4.53 12.29
N LEU A 122 -23.71 3.97 13.27
CA LEU A 122 -25.10 4.33 13.56
C LEU A 122 -25.14 5.81 14.00
N GLY A 123 -25.04 6.74 13.06
CA GLY A 123 -24.73 8.13 13.39
C GLY A 123 -24.98 9.21 12.33
N ASN A 124 -25.50 8.91 11.14
CA ASN A 124 -26.07 9.95 10.26
C ASN A 124 -27.60 10.06 10.40
N GLY A 125 -28.05 9.93 11.65
CA GLY A 125 -29.32 10.48 12.14
C GLY A 125 -29.23 11.97 12.42
N MET A 126 -28.74 12.78 11.46
CA MET A 126 -28.90 14.24 11.48
C MET A 126 -29.34 14.76 10.10
N GLY A 127 -30.29 14.05 9.51
CA GLY A 127 -31.26 14.64 8.58
C GLY A 127 -32.37 15.43 9.31
N SER A 128 -32.12 15.88 10.55
CA SER A 128 -33.04 16.75 11.29
C SER A 128 -32.87 18.19 10.81
N GLY A 129 -33.60 18.51 9.74
CA GLY A 129 -34.50 19.66 9.78
C GLY A 129 -33.87 21.05 9.85
N PHE A 130 -32.68 21.28 9.28
CA PHE A 130 -32.33 22.63 8.84
C PHE A 130 -32.65 22.77 7.36
N ASP A 131 -33.94 22.96 7.09
CA ASP A 131 -34.44 23.32 5.78
C ASP A 131 -33.95 24.74 5.46
N LEU A 132 -32.87 24.82 4.67
CA LEU A 132 -32.27 26.07 4.20
C LEU A 132 -33.29 26.96 3.46
N ASN A 133 -34.33 26.36 2.88
CA ASN A 133 -35.42 27.05 2.20
C ASN A 133 -36.35 27.79 3.19
N SER A 134 -36.52 27.27 4.41
CA SER A 134 -37.26 27.89 5.52
C SER A 134 -36.47 29.02 6.19
N TYR A 135 -35.14 28.89 6.26
CA TYR A 135 -34.23 29.93 6.76
C TYR A 135 -34.16 31.12 5.80
N MET A 136 -34.08 30.88 4.47
CA MET A 136 -34.13 31.94 3.46
C MET A 136 -35.49 32.67 3.42
N SER A 137 -36.59 31.95 3.72
CA SER A 137 -37.93 32.55 3.83
C SER A 137 -38.11 33.39 5.11
N SER A 138 -37.31 33.15 6.15
CA SER A 138 -37.32 33.93 7.40
C SER A 138 -36.43 35.18 7.35
N LEU A 139 -35.47 35.24 6.41
CA LEU A 139 -34.57 36.39 6.23
C LEU A 139 -34.98 37.30 5.05
N GLY A 140 -35.92 36.87 4.21
CA GLY A 140 -36.40 37.61 3.04
C GLY A 140 -37.46 38.69 3.33
N GLY A 141 -37.55 39.20 4.55
CA GLY A 141 -38.64 40.08 5.01
C GLY A 141 -38.19 41.35 5.72
N GLY A 142 -37.14 42.03 5.24
CA GLY A 142 -36.66 43.26 5.85
C GLY A 142 -35.96 44.18 4.86
N ALA A 143 -36.70 45.14 4.31
CA ALA A 143 -36.16 46.23 3.53
C ALA A 143 -35.27 47.16 4.39
N GLY A 144 -34.11 47.54 3.85
CA GLY A 144 -33.23 48.59 4.38
C GLY A 144 -31.79 48.08 4.54
N GLY A 145 -30.79 48.50 3.78
CA GLY A 145 -30.64 49.60 2.84
C GLY A 145 -29.13 49.87 2.74
N ALA A 146 -28.65 50.22 1.55
CA ALA A 146 -27.39 50.95 1.24
C ALA A 146 -26.05 50.36 1.77
N ASP A 147 -25.13 49.95 0.87
CA ASP A 147 -23.97 50.76 0.39
C ASP A 147 -22.74 50.49 1.29
N PHE A 148 -21.58 49.99 0.85
CA PHE A 148 -20.53 50.57 -0.02
C PHE A 148 -19.34 49.55 0.13
N GLY A 149 -18.60 49.07 -0.86
CA GLY A 149 -17.73 49.80 -1.79
C GLY A 149 -16.36 50.14 -1.16
N GLY A 150 -15.26 49.48 -1.58
CA GLY A 150 -13.87 49.85 -1.19
C GLY A 150 -13.43 49.30 0.17
N LEU A 151 -12.19 48.86 0.40
CA LEU A 151 -10.87 49.39 0.03
C LEU A 151 -9.89 48.17 -0.02
N GLU A 152 -9.10 48.00 -1.10
CA GLU A 152 -7.64 48.30 -1.17
C GLU A 152 -6.83 47.42 -0.19
N ASP A 153 -6.05 46.46 -0.71
CA ASP A 153 -4.65 46.64 -1.15
C ASP A 153 -3.72 46.72 0.07
N ASP A 154 -2.90 45.68 0.27
CA ASP A 154 -1.68 45.72 1.07
C ASP A 154 -0.87 44.44 0.73
N GLU A 155 0.05 44.62 -0.23
CA GLU A 155 1.49 44.30 -0.17
C GLU A 155 1.91 42.96 0.50
N ASP A 156 2.43 42.00 -0.25
CA ASP A 156 3.85 41.79 -0.62
C ASP A 156 4.73 41.23 0.52
N ASP A 157 5.72 40.41 0.13
CA ASP A 157 6.82 39.81 0.92
C ASP A 157 6.53 38.59 1.83
N ASP A 158 6.84 37.39 1.33
CA ASP A 158 8.04 36.62 1.71
C ASP A 158 7.94 35.18 1.16
N MET A 159 8.40 34.97 -0.07
CA MET A 159 8.73 33.63 -0.56
C MET A 159 10.16 33.29 -0.16
N PRO A 160 10.40 32.25 0.67
CA PRO A 160 11.74 31.72 0.85
C PRO A 160 12.20 30.97 -0.41
N ASP A 161 13.38 31.35 -0.88
CA ASP A 161 14.09 30.85 -2.06
C ASP A 161 14.47 29.36 -1.91
N LEU A 162 14.28 28.59 -2.98
CA LEU A 162 14.65 27.18 -3.07
C LEU A 162 16.10 27.11 -3.56
N GLU A 163 17.06 27.08 -2.63
CA GLU A 163 18.46 26.83 -2.99
C GLU A 163 18.71 25.35 -3.27
N ASP A 164 19.06 25.10 -4.53
CA ASP A 164 19.69 23.92 -5.10
C ASP A 164 20.76 23.31 -4.19
N ASN A 165 20.65 22.02 -3.89
CA ASN A 165 21.79 21.22 -3.45
C ASN A 165 22.23 20.35 -4.61
N GLU A 166 23.10 20.94 -5.44
CA GLU A 166 23.79 20.29 -6.55
C GLU A 166 24.65 19.11 -6.06
N GLU A 167 24.70 18.10 -6.92
CA GLU A 167 25.44 16.85 -6.81
C GLU A 167 26.96 17.07 -6.65
N GLU A 168 27.58 16.41 -5.66
CA GLU A 168 29.01 16.08 -5.73
C GLU A 168 29.28 14.64 -5.24
N GLU A 169 29.63 13.76 -6.19
CA GLU A 169 30.58 12.65 -6.03
C GLU A 169 31.42 12.58 -7.32
N PRO A 170 32.61 11.94 -7.37
CA PRO A 170 33.56 11.57 -6.32
C PRO A 170 34.99 12.07 -6.65
N LYS A 171 35.95 11.97 -5.72
CA LYS A 171 37.38 12.00 -6.07
C LYS A 171 38.15 10.82 -5.48
N GLU A 172 38.71 10.05 -6.40
CA GLU A 172 39.65 8.98 -6.19
C GLU A 172 40.89 9.44 -5.42
N ALA A 173 41.38 8.58 -4.53
CA ALA A 173 42.73 8.67 -4.00
C ALA A 173 43.39 7.29 -4.07
N ASP A 174 44.10 7.07 -5.18
CA ASP A 174 45.22 6.14 -5.27
C ASP A 174 46.19 6.37 -4.11
N THR A 175 46.47 5.33 -3.33
CA THR A 175 47.79 5.18 -2.71
C THR A 175 48.26 3.74 -2.85
N LYS A 176 49.20 3.58 -3.77
CA LYS A 176 50.07 2.42 -3.91
C LYS A 176 51.47 2.84 -3.45
N ALA A 177 51.96 2.22 -2.37
CA ALA A 177 53.35 1.81 -2.12
C ALA A 177 53.51 1.40 -0.64
#